data_AF-A0A6V8PKX2-F1
#
_entry.id   AF-A0A6V8PKX2-F1
#
_cell.length_a   1.000
_cell.length_b   1.000
_cell.length_c   1.000
_cell.angle_alpha   90.00
_cell.angle_beta   90.00
_cell.angle_gamma   90.00
#
_symmetry.space_group_name_H-M   'P 1'
#
loop_
_entity.id
_entity.type
_entity.pdbx_description
1 polymer ?
#
loop_
_entity_poly.entity_id
_entity_poly.type
_entity_poly.pdbx_seq_one_letter_code
_entity_poly.pdbx_strand_id
1 'polypeptide(L)' 'MRRDSPGYQVIVIGAGHAGCEAALASARMGCQTL' A
#
# COMPACT_ATOMS: atom_id res chain seq x y z
N MET A 1 -25.90 4.12 -3.85
CA MET A 1 -24.78 4.24 -2.88
C MET A 1 -23.49 3.87 -3.59
N ARG A 2 -22.70 4.83 -4.04
CA ARG A 2 -21.31 4.58 -4.49
C ARG A 2 -20.41 4.85 -3.28
N ARG A 3 -19.60 3.86 -2.89
CA ARG A 3 -18.53 4.10 -1.92
C ARG A 3 -17.38 4.75 -2.68
N ASP A 4 -17.26 6.06 -2.56
CA ASP A 4 -16.07 6.79 -3.01
C ASP A 4 -14.95 6.55 -1.99
N SER A 5 -14.46 5.31 -1.93
CA SER A 5 -13.21 5.04 -1.22
C SER A 5 -12.06 5.23 -2.20
N PRO A 6 -11.09 6.10 -1.91
CA PRO A 6 -9.85 6.12 -2.68
C PRO A 6 -9.24 4.71 -2.67
N GLY A 7 -9.02 4.15 -3.86
CA GLY A 7 -8.55 2.79 -4.01
C GLY A 7 -7.07 2.66 -3.66
N TYR A 8 -6.68 1.52 -3.10
CA TYR A 8 -5.27 1.21 -2.92
C TYR A 8 -4.65 0.80 -4.25
N GLN A 9 -3.45 1.30 -4.51
CA GLN A 9 -2.65 0.99 -5.70
C GLN A 9 -1.72 -0.19 -5.44
N VAL A 10 -1.27 -0.33 -4.19
CA VAL A 10 -0.39 -1.42 -3.73
C VAL A 10 -0.97 -2.00 -2.46
N ILE A 11 -1.03 -3.33 -2.37
CA ILE A 11 -1.42 -4.05 -1.15
C ILE A 11 -0.26 -4.98 -0.79
N VAL A 12 0.30 -4.79 0.39
CA VAL A 12 1.39 -5.60 0.93
C VAL A 12 0.82 -6.58 1.96
N ILE A 13 0.97 -7.86 1.69
CA ILE A 13 0.51 -8.92 2.59
C ILE A 13 1.72 -9.53 3.30
N GLY A 14 1.80 -9.32 4.62
CA GLY A 14 2.86 -9.81 5.49
C GLY A 14 3.82 -8.71 5.95
N ALA A 15 4.29 -8.80 7.20
CA ALA A 15 5.08 -7.77 7.89
C ALA A 15 6.51 -8.23 8.22
N GLY A 16 7.10 -9.10 7.40
CA GLY A 16 8.52 -9.43 7.48
C GLY A 16 9.39 -8.30 6.93
N HIS A 17 10.72 -8.45 7.01
CA HIS A 17 11.68 -7.45 6.51
C HIS A 17 11.35 -6.95 5.09
N ALA A 18 11.13 -7.87 4.15
CA ALA A 18 10.76 -7.53 2.78
C ALA A 18 9.39 -6.85 2.68
N GLY A 19 8.42 -7.19 3.54
CA GLY A 19 7.09 -6.58 3.55
C GLY A 19 7.14 -5.12 3.99
N CYS A 20 7.87 -4.83 5.08
CA CYS A 20 8.06 -3.46 5.56
C CYS A 20 8.82 -2.59 4.55
N GLU A 21 9.87 -3.14 3.92
CA GLU A 21 10.61 -2.43 2.87
C GLU A 21 9.76 -2.16 1.63
N ALA A 22 8.96 -3.13 1.18
CA ALA A 22 8.04 -2.97 0.06
C ALA A 22 6.97 -1.89 0.33
N ALA A 23 6.37 -1.90 1.53
CA ALA A 23 5.37 -0.90 1.93
C ALA A 23 5.97 0.52 2.02
N LEU A 24 7.20 0.64 2.56
CA LEU A 24 7.90 1.92 2.62
C LEU A 24 8.30 2.41 1.23
N ALA A 25 8.74 1.52 0.34
CA ALA A 25 9.12 1.86 -1.02
C ALA A 25 7.90 2.36 -1.83
N SER A 26 6.77 1.66 -1.79
CA SER A 26 5.55 2.09 -2.47
C SER A 26 5.00 3.41 -1.92
N ALA A 27 5.03 3.60 -0.60
CA ALA A 27 4.65 4.88 0.01
C ALA A 27 5.55 6.04 -0.44
N ARG A 28 6.88 5.82 -0.54
CA ARG A 28 7.84 6.82 -1.04
C ARG A 28 7.67 7.16 -2.52
N MET A 29 7.13 6.23 -3.30
CA MET A 29 6.74 6.49 -4.69
C MET A 29 5.39 7.24 -4.81
N GLY A 30 4.73 7.56 -3.68
CA GLY A 30 3.44 8.25 -3.66
C GLY A 30 2.24 7.33 -3.90
N CYS A 31 2.44 6.01 -3.88
CA CYS A 31 1.34 5.05 -4.05
C CYS A 31 0.49 4.99 -2.78
N GLN A 32 -0.83 4.96 -2.95
CA GLN A 32 -1.75 4.58 -1.87
C GLN A 32 -1.54 3.11 -1.55
N THR A 33 -0.89 2.84 -0.43
CA THR A 33 -0.44 1.50 0.00
C THR A 33 -1.29 1.01 1.17
N LEU A 34 -1.68 -0.27 1.15
CA LEU A 34 -2.32 -0.99 2.25
C LEU A 34 -1.42 -2.10 2.77
#